data_AF-A0AA84Z8H2-F1
#
_entry.id   AF-A0AA84Z8H2-F1
#
_cell.length_a   1.000
_cell.length_b   1.000
_cell.length_c   1.000
_cell.angle_alpha   90.00
_cell.angle_beta   90.00
_cell.angle_gamma   90.00
#
_symmetry.space_group_name_H-M   'P 1'
#
loop_
_entity.id
_entity.type
_entity.pdbx_description
1 polymer ?
#
loop_
_entity_poly.entity_id
_entity_poly.type
_entity_poly.pdbx_seq_one_letter_code
_entity_poly.pdbx_strand_id
1 'polypeptide(L)'
;MVITVPSLDDGSGSNSINSTSILPMTQEQKDWLLAIVDCDQPKMTRMLNQHPELAVWKTSINGYTALHYAAKYGDCAAIRLLLGNYHVQVDAQTCEGMTPLHLAAANGNEDVIFLLTSVYKARTDIRDFCGRLPSAYLPKEKEALASECSSLCRCKIVTHNYP
;
A
#
# COMPACT_ATOMS: atom_id res chain seq x y z
N MET A 1 -12.66 -27.07 -49.10
CA MET A 1 -11.87 -27.82 -48.11
C MET A 1 -12.52 -27.63 -46.76
N VAL A 2 -13.15 -28.69 -46.26
CA VAL A 2 -13.71 -28.75 -44.91
C VAL A 2 -12.52 -29.00 -43.98
N ILE A 3 -12.32 -28.14 -42.98
CA ILE A 3 -11.55 -28.51 -41.79
C ILE A 3 -12.40 -28.14 -40.59
N THR A 4 -13.09 -29.15 -40.09
CA THR A 4 -13.79 -29.21 -38.82
C THR A 4 -12.77 -29.05 -37.69
N VAL A 5 -12.98 -28.09 -36.78
CA VAL A 5 -12.42 -28.17 -35.43
C VAL A 5 -13.54 -28.54 -34.46
N PRO A 6 -13.33 -29.53 -33.58
CA PRO A 6 -14.39 -30.07 -32.74
C PRO A 6 -14.75 -29.13 -31.59
N SER A 7 -16.05 -29.08 -31.32
CA SER A 7 -16.67 -28.56 -30.12
C SER A 7 -16.08 -29.17 -28.85
N LEU A 8 -15.87 -28.33 -27.83
CA LEU A 8 -15.95 -28.74 -26.44
C LEU A 8 -17.13 -27.97 -25.83
N ASP A 9 -18.20 -28.74 -25.66
CA ASP A 9 -19.36 -28.47 -24.83
C ASP A 9 -18.94 -28.45 -23.36
N ASP A 10 -19.51 -27.52 -22.60
CA ASP A 10 -20.07 -27.86 -21.29
C ASP A 10 -21.19 -26.86 -21.01
N GLY A 11 -22.40 -27.23 -21.42
CA GLY A 11 -23.62 -26.62 -20.97
C GLY A 11 -23.85 -26.89 -19.48
N SER A 12 -24.11 -25.83 -18.71
CA SER A 12 -24.86 -25.83 -17.44
C SER A 12 -25.13 -24.35 -17.14
N GLY A 13 -26.34 -23.81 -17.26
CA GLY A 13 -27.50 -24.25 -16.50
C GLY A 13 -27.53 -23.50 -15.17
N SER A 14 -28.50 -22.58 -15.07
CA SER A 14 -29.15 -22.14 -13.83
C SER A 14 -28.61 -20.89 -13.11
N ASN A 15 -29.48 -19.87 -13.14
CA ASN A 15 -29.97 -19.15 -11.96
C ASN A 15 -28.97 -18.82 -10.86
N SER A 16 -28.63 -17.54 -10.77
CA SER A 16 -28.70 -16.81 -9.50
C SER A 16 -28.37 -15.35 -9.70
N ILE A 17 -29.39 -14.54 -9.97
CA ILE A 17 -29.48 -13.21 -9.37
C ILE A 17 -29.59 -13.41 -7.84
N ASN A 18 -28.51 -13.86 -7.22
CA ASN A 18 -28.39 -13.85 -5.77
C ASN A 18 -27.89 -12.47 -5.40
N SER A 19 -28.88 -11.65 -5.08
CA SER A 19 -28.79 -10.54 -4.16
C SER A 19 -27.96 -10.90 -2.92
N THR A 20 -26.65 -10.73 -2.97
CA THR A 20 -25.80 -10.52 -1.79
C THR A 20 -24.63 -9.65 -2.19
N SER A 21 -24.66 -8.44 -1.66
CA SER A 21 -23.79 -7.31 -1.93
C SER A 21 -22.36 -7.52 -1.43
N ILE A 22 -21.60 -8.46 -2.01
CA ILE A 22 -20.14 -8.57 -1.84
C ILE A 22 -19.57 -9.11 -3.16
N LEU A 23 -18.91 -8.26 -3.96
CA LEU A 23 -18.21 -8.73 -5.16
C LEU A 23 -17.08 -9.68 -4.72
N PRO A 24 -17.10 -10.96 -5.10
CA PRO A 24 -16.04 -11.89 -4.74
C PRO A 24 -14.74 -11.46 -5.42
N MET A 25 -13.64 -11.48 -4.66
CA MET A 25 -12.30 -11.20 -5.16
C MET A 25 -11.97 -12.15 -6.32
N THR A 26 -11.59 -11.59 -7.48
CA THR A 26 -11.25 -12.40 -8.66
C THR A 26 -10.01 -13.25 -8.38
N GLN A 27 -9.85 -14.36 -9.10
CA GLN A 27 -8.67 -15.21 -8.94
C GLN A 27 -7.39 -14.43 -9.23
N GLU A 28 -7.41 -13.53 -10.20
CA GLU A 28 -6.31 -12.62 -10.54
C GLU A 28 -5.96 -11.69 -9.37
N GLN A 29 -6.96 -11.13 -8.67
CA GLN A 29 -6.74 -10.30 -7.48
C GLN A 29 -6.14 -11.11 -6.32
N LYS A 30 -6.54 -12.38 -6.17
CA LYS A 30 -5.94 -13.30 -5.18
C LYS A 30 -4.48 -13.61 -5.52
N ASP A 31 -4.21 -13.98 -6.77
CA ASP A 31 -2.85 -14.27 -7.25
C ASP A 31 -1.94 -13.05 -7.17
N TRP A 32 -2.48 -11.84 -7.41
CA TRP A 32 -1.79 -10.58 -7.24
C TRP A 32 -1.40 -10.32 -5.79
N LEU A 33 -2.35 -10.47 -4.86
CA LEU A 33 -2.07 -10.34 -3.44
C LEU A 33 -1.04 -11.37 -2.97
N LEU A 34 -1.18 -12.62 -3.41
CA LEU A 34 -0.23 -13.67 -3.07
C LEU A 34 1.19 -13.32 -3.56
N ALA A 35 1.33 -12.81 -4.79
CA ALA A 35 2.62 -12.39 -5.32
C ALA A 35 3.27 -11.26 -4.50
N ILE A 36 2.50 -10.36 -3.90
CA ILE A 36 3.03 -9.33 -3.00
C ILE A 36 3.47 -9.94 -1.67
N VAL A 37 2.66 -10.83 -1.08
CA VAL A 37 2.99 -11.49 0.19
C VAL A 37 4.24 -12.36 0.07
N ASP A 38 4.39 -13.06 -1.06
CA ASP A 38 5.55 -13.91 -1.35
C ASP A 38 6.77 -13.08 -1.83
N CYS A 39 6.67 -11.75 -1.86
CA CYS A 39 7.71 -10.82 -2.33
C CYS A 39 8.17 -11.08 -3.78
N ASP A 40 7.32 -11.70 -4.59
CA ASP A 40 7.66 -12.32 -5.88
C ASP A 40 7.59 -11.31 -7.04
N GLN A 41 8.62 -10.46 -7.11
CA GLN A 41 8.76 -9.37 -8.08
C GLN A 41 8.50 -9.75 -9.57
N PRO A 42 9.00 -10.89 -10.11
CA PRO A 42 8.76 -11.23 -11.51
C PRO A 42 7.31 -11.60 -11.77
N LYS A 43 6.64 -12.27 -10.82
CA LYS A 43 5.20 -12.57 -10.91
C LYS A 43 4.40 -11.28 -10.86
N MET A 44 4.71 -10.40 -9.91
CA MET A 44 4.09 -9.07 -9.82
C MET A 44 4.24 -8.27 -11.13
N THR A 45 5.44 -8.19 -11.68
CA THR A 45 5.71 -7.43 -12.92
C THR A 45 4.93 -8.00 -14.11
N ARG A 46 4.88 -9.32 -14.24
CA ARG A 46 4.09 -9.97 -15.31
C ARG A 46 2.61 -9.66 -15.18
N MET A 47 2.06 -9.75 -13.96
CA MET A 47 0.66 -9.44 -13.70
C MET A 47 0.33 -7.98 -13.96
N LEU A 48 1.18 -7.05 -13.52
CA LEU A 48 0.99 -5.62 -13.79
C LEU A 48 1.12 -5.25 -15.27
N ASN A 49 1.90 -6.02 -16.04
CA ASN A 49 2.00 -5.83 -17.49
C ASN A 49 0.76 -6.37 -18.24
N GLN A 50 0.15 -7.44 -17.73
CA GLN A 50 -1.09 -8.00 -18.29
C GLN A 50 -2.32 -7.17 -17.86
N HIS A 51 -2.33 -6.71 -16.61
CA HIS A 51 -3.46 -6.05 -15.94
C HIS A 51 -2.97 -4.82 -15.15
N PRO A 52 -2.78 -3.67 -15.82
CA PRO A 52 -2.31 -2.45 -15.16
C PRO A 52 -3.29 -1.92 -14.10
N GLU A 53 -4.57 -2.30 -14.16
CA GLU A 53 -5.59 -1.95 -13.17
C GLU A 53 -5.29 -2.51 -11.76
N LEU A 54 -4.52 -3.59 -11.65
CA LEU A 54 -4.18 -4.21 -10.37
C LEU A 54 -3.25 -3.34 -9.51
N ALA A 55 -2.46 -2.45 -10.12
CA ALA A 55 -1.57 -1.54 -9.40
C ALA A 55 -2.34 -0.59 -8.46
N VAL A 56 -3.49 -0.10 -8.92
CA VAL A 56 -4.36 0.85 -8.18
C VAL A 56 -5.54 0.17 -7.50
N TRP A 57 -5.62 -1.15 -7.61
CA TRP A 57 -6.71 -1.93 -7.04
C TRP A 57 -6.69 -1.86 -5.50
N LYS A 58 -7.89 -1.86 -4.91
CA LYS A 58 -8.11 -1.80 -3.46
C LYS A 58 -8.97 -2.97 -2.99
N THR A 59 -8.66 -3.52 -1.82
CA THR A 59 -9.52 -4.53 -1.20
C THR A 59 -10.83 -3.92 -0.75
N SER A 60 -11.95 -4.63 -0.93
CA SER A 60 -13.27 -4.16 -0.50
C SER A 60 -13.43 -4.14 1.03
N ILE A 61 -12.65 -4.97 1.73
CA ILE A 61 -12.83 -5.27 3.15
C ILE A 61 -12.12 -4.24 4.04
N ASN A 62 -10.92 -3.83 3.64
CA ASN A 62 -10.09 -2.93 4.43
C ASN A 62 -9.57 -1.73 3.61
N GLY A 63 -9.82 -1.67 2.30
CA GLY A 63 -9.31 -0.61 1.45
C GLY A 63 -7.80 -0.65 1.23
N TYR A 64 -7.17 -1.81 1.44
CA TYR A 64 -5.73 -1.93 1.27
C TYR A 64 -5.39 -1.92 -0.21
N THR A 65 -4.39 -1.13 -0.58
CA THR A 65 -3.79 -1.15 -1.93
C THR A 65 -2.53 -1.99 -1.92
N ALA A 66 -2.02 -2.34 -3.10
CA ALA A 66 -0.75 -3.05 -3.23
C ALA A 66 0.41 -2.37 -2.47
N LEU A 67 0.42 -1.03 -2.45
CA LEU A 67 1.42 -0.24 -1.72
C LEU A 67 1.32 -0.43 -0.20
N HIS A 68 0.12 -0.60 0.35
CA HIS A 68 -0.08 -0.89 1.76
C HIS A 68 0.49 -2.26 2.15
N TYR A 69 0.28 -3.28 1.31
CA TYR A 69 0.86 -4.61 1.55
C TYR A 69 2.37 -4.58 1.45
N ALA A 70 2.93 -3.97 0.39
CA ALA A 70 4.38 -3.84 0.25
C ALA A 70 5.00 -3.07 1.43
N ALA A 71 4.32 -2.02 1.92
CA ALA A 71 4.79 -1.28 3.09
C ALA A 71 4.73 -2.09 4.40
N LYS A 72 3.69 -2.91 4.56
CA LYS A 72 3.54 -3.82 5.70
C LYS A 72 4.64 -4.89 5.73
N TYR A 73 4.97 -5.49 4.58
CA TYR A 73 5.98 -6.55 4.51
C TYR A 73 7.42 -6.03 4.40
N GLY A 74 7.63 -4.76 4.07
CA GLY A 74 8.96 -4.17 3.95
C GLY A 74 9.54 -4.26 2.53
N ASP A 75 8.71 -4.56 1.53
CA ASP A 75 9.14 -4.84 0.16
C ASP A 75 9.49 -3.58 -0.62
N CYS A 76 10.71 -3.10 -0.41
CA CYS A 76 11.25 -1.94 -1.12
C CYS A 76 11.24 -2.11 -2.64
N ALA A 77 11.48 -3.34 -3.14
CA ALA A 77 11.44 -3.63 -4.58
C ALA A 77 10.02 -3.46 -5.15
N ALA A 78 9.01 -4.00 -4.46
CA ALA A 78 7.61 -3.86 -4.87
C ALA A 78 7.18 -2.38 -4.87
N ILE A 79 7.59 -1.61 -3.84
CA ILE A 79 7.31 -0.16 -3.77
C ILE A 79 7.94 0.58 -4.95
N ARG A 80 9.20 0.28 -5.29
CA ARG A 80 9.88 0.90 -6.43
C ARG A 80 9.21 0.56 -7.76
N LEU A 81 8.75 -0.68 -7.94
CA LEU A 81 7.99 -1.06 -9.13
C LEU A 81 6.64 -0.34 -9.20
N LEU A 82 5.89 -0.31 -8.09
CA LEU A 82 4.57 0.31 -8.03
C LEU A 82 4.63 1.82 -8.23
N LEU A 83 5.59 2.52 -7.61
CA LEU A 83 5.72 3.98 -7.71
C LEU A 83 6.56 4.46 -8.90
N GLY A 84 7.47 3.61 -9.40
CA GLY A 84 8.32 3.95 -10.54
C GLY A 84 7.63 3.74 -11.88
N ASN A 85 6.81 2.69 -12.00
CA ASN A 85 6.17 2.33 -13.27
C ASN A 85 4.68 2.70 -13.32
N TYR A 86 4.04 2.87 -12.16
CA TYR A 86 2.61 3.15 -12.09
C TYR A 86 2.38 4.41 -11.25
N HIS A 87 1.40 5.24 -11.66
CA HIS A 87 1.05 6.48 -10.95
C HIS A 87 0.20 6.17 -9.70
N VAL A 88 0.76 5.34 -8.81
CA VAL A 88 0.11 4.95 -7.56
C VAL A 88 0.20 6.08 -6.55
N GLN A 89 -0.91 6.37 -5.87
CA GLN A 89 -0.96 7.38 -4.83
C GLN A 89 -0.20 6.92 -3.59
N VAL A 90 0.88 7.61 -3.25
CA VAL A 90 1.69 7.36 -2.04
C VAL A 90 0.92 7.63 -0.76
N ASP A 91 -0.01 8.59 -0.80
CA ASP A 91 -0.83 9.02 0.32
C ASP A 91 -2.20 8.31 0.34
N ALA A 92 -2.33 7.18 -0.36
CA ALA A 92 -3.55 6.40 -0.36
C ALA A 92 -3.91 6.00 1.08
N GLN A 93 -5.18 6.18 1.45
CA GLN A 93 -5.69 5.81 2.77
C GLN A 93 -6.54 4.54 2.70
N THR A 94 -6.37 3.68 3.69
CA THR A 94 -7.24 2.53 3.91
C THR A 94 -8.61 2.95 4.48
N CYS A 95 -9.51 1.98 4.66
CA CYS A 95 -10.76 2.19 5.37
C CYS A 95 -10.59 2.63 6.84
N GLU A 96 -9.38 2.55 7.41
CA GLU A 96 -9.07 3.00 8.78
C GLU A 96 -8.36 4.37 8.78
N GLY A 97 -8.23 5.01 7.61
CA GLY A 97 -7.49 6.25 7.42
C GLY A 97 -5.97 6.09 7.46
N MET A 98 -5.47 4.84 7.54
CA MET A 98 -4.04 4.57 7.57
C MET A 98 -3.43 4.74 6.19
N THR A 99 -2.25 5.35 6.14
CA THR A 99 -1.41 5.45 4.93
C THR A 99 -0.39 4.31 4.90
N PRO A 100 0.26 4.01 3.75
CA PRO A 100 1.33 3.03 3.72
C PRO A 100 2.46 3.34 4.72
N LEU A 101 2.70 4.63 5.02
CA LEU A 101 3.67 5.04 6.02
C LEU A 101 3.28 4.62 7.46
N HIS A 102 1.98 4.65 7.80
CA HIS A 102 1.51 4.14 9.10
C HIS A 102 1.80 2.65 9.25
N LEU A 103 1.57 1.87 8.19
CA LEU A 103 1.82 0.42 8.20
C LEU A 103 3.32 0.10 8.28
N ALA A 104 4.14 0.83 7.53
CA ALA A 104 5.60 0.68 7.59
C ALA A 104 6.14 1.01 8.99
N ALA A 105 5.62 2.08 9.61
CA ALA A 105 5.96 2.47 10.98
C ALA A 105 5.53 1.41 11.99
N ALA A 106 4.27 0.96 11.92
CA ALA A 106 3.74 -0.06 12.82
C ALA A 106 4.51 -1.40 12.74
N ASN A 107 5.07 -1.73 11.59
CA ASN A 107 5.88 -2.93 11.40
C ASN A 107 7.39 -2.70 11.64
N GLY A 108 7.83 -1.46 11.86
CA GLY A 108 9.24 -1.12 12.06
C GLY A 108 10.11 -1.20 10.79
N ASN A 109 9.50 -1.11 9.60
CA ASN A 109 10.21 -1.22 8.32
C ASN A 109 10.91 0.11 7.97
N GLU A 110 12.06 0.38 8.62
CA GLU A 110 12.83 1.63 8.46
C GLU A 110 13.21 1.91 7.00
N ASP A 111 13.59 0.88 6.23
CA ASP A 111 13.97 1.03 4.82
C ASP A 111 12.82 1.57 3.96
N VAL A 112 11.61 1.07 4.23
CA VAL A 112 10.39 1.51 3.54
C VAL A 112 10.02 2.93 3.95
N ILE A 113 10.12 3.26 5.24
CA ILE A 113 9.90 4.63 5.75
C ILE A 113 10.86 5.60 5.06
N PHE A 114 12.15 5.25 5.03
CA PHE A 114 13.17 6.06 4.38
C PHE A 114 12.89 6.20 2.89
N LEU A 115 12.52 5.13 2.20
CA LEU A 115 12.19 5.16 0.78
C LEU A 115 10.98 6.09 0.50
N LEU A 116 9.88 5.93 1.23
CA LEU A 116 8.66 6.74 1.06
C LEU A 116 8.89 8.21 1.39
N THR A 117 9.61 8.54 2.46
CA THR A 117 9.85 9.93 2.87
C THR A 117 10.96 10.60 2.06
N SER A 118 12.09 9.93 1.85
CA SER A 118 13.25 10.53 1.17
C SER A 118 13.09 10.58 -0.35
N VAL A 119 12.64 9.49 -0.97
CA VAL A 119 12.53 9.40 -2.43
C VAL A 119 11.21 9.97 -2.91
N TYR A 120 10.10 9.57 -2.28
CA TYR A 120 8.76 9.90 -2.77
C TYR A 120 8.09 11.05 -2.01
N LYS A 121 8.73 11.62 -0.99
CA LYS A 121 8.23 12.74 -0.19
C LYS A 121 6.79 12.53 0.31
N ALA A 122 6.49 11.30 0.74
CA ALA A 122 5.18 10.94 1.27
C ALA A 122 4.82 11.82 2.48
N ARG A 123 3.53 12.12 2.63
CA ARG A 123 3.04 13.00 3.69
C ARG A 123 3.08 12.33 5.04
N THR A 124 3.67 13.01 6.02
CA THR A 124 3.80 12.55 7.42
C THR A 124 2.76 13.16 8.35
N ASP A 125 1.95 14.09 7.86
CA ASP A 125 0.96 14.85 8.62
C ASP A 125 -0.45 14.25 8.58
N ILE A 126 -0.67 13.24 7.74
CA ILE A 126 -1.94 12.53 7.60
C ILE A 126 -2.22 11.73 8.88
N ARG A 127 -3.43 11.82 9.41
CA ARG A 127 -3.86 11.08 10.60
C ARG A 127 -4.77 9.93 10.23
N ASP A 128 -4.63 8.83 10.97
CA ASP A 128 -5.61 7.74 10.95
C ASP A 128 -6.92 8.13 11.64
N PHE A 129 -7.93 7.25 11.62
CA PHE A 129 -9.23 7.53 12.24
C PHE A 129 -9.19 7.64 13.77
N CYS A 130 -8.15 7.13 14.42
CA CYS A 130 -7.91 7.35 15.85
C CYS A 130 -7.12 8.64 16.12
N GLY A 131 -6.82 9.45 15.10
CA GLY A 131 -6.17 10.75 15.23
C GLY A 131 -4.66 10.68 15.45
N ARG A 132 -4.05 9.50 15.30
CA ARG A 132 -2.61 9.27 15.44
C ARG A 132 -1.90 9.58 14.13
N LEU A 133 -0.68 10.09 14.24
CA LEU A 133 0.22 10.30 13.10
C LEU A 133 1.03 9.02 12.82
N PRO A 134 1.64 8.87 11.63
CA PRO A 134 2.53 7.74 11.35
C PRO A 134 3.68 7.65 12.35
N SER A 135 4.17 8.80 12.84
CA SER A 135 5.23 8.87 13.84
C SER A 135 4.88 8.20 15.16
N ALA A 136 3.61 8.15 15.54
CA ALA A 136 3.16 7.51 16.78
C ALA A 136 3.38 5.99 16.77
N TYR A 137 3.55 5.41 15.58
CA TYR A 137 3.80 3.98 15.38
C TYR A 137 5.28 3.66 15.18
N LEU A 138 6.16 4.65 15.02
CA LEU A 138 7.59 4.42 14.85
C LEU A 138 8.19 3.75 16.10
N PRO A 139 9.19 2.87 15.95
CA PRO A 139 9.90 2.32 17.08
C PRO A 139 10.50 3.46 17.91
N LYS A 140 10.15 3.50 19.20
CA LYS A 140 10.46 4.59 20.15
C LYS A 140 11.96 4.88 20.38
N GLU A 141 12.86 4.16 19.72
CA GLU A 141 14.31 4.30 19.92
C GLU A 141 14.94 5.48 19.16
N LYS A 142 14.22 6.14 18.24
CA LYS A 142 14.78 7.23 17.42
C LYS A 142 13.91 8.49 17.36
N GLU A 143 13.22 8.79 18.46
CA GLU A 143 12.50 10.06 18.71
C GLU A 143 13.43 11.30 18.84
N ALA A 144 14.69 11.22 18.38
CA ALA A 144 15.64 12.32 18.43
C ALA A 144 15.60 13.24 17.20
N LEU A 145 14.98 12.86 16.08
CA LEU A 145 15.07 13.65 14.82
C LEU A 145 13.75 14.31 14.36
N ALA A 146 12.63 14.10 15.07
CA ALA A 146 11.33 14.70 14.71
C ALA A 146 10.86 15.80 15.68
N SER A 147 11.54 16.01 16.81
CA SER A 147 11.12 16.98 17.83
C SER A 147 11.59 18.42 17.58
N GLU A 148 12.51 18.67 16.64
CA GLU A 148 13.07 20.02 16.43
C GLU A 148 12.29 20.92 15.46
N CYS A 149 11.30 20.42 14.72
CA CYS A 149 10.56 21.26 13.75
C CYS A 149 9.15 21.68 14.18
N SER A 150 8.62 21.19 15.31
CA SER A 150 7.25 21.57 15.76
C SER A 150 7.22 22.78 16.70
N SER A 151 8.36 23.24 17.21
CA SER A 151 8.47 24.42 18.07
C SER A 151 8.67 25.75 17.32
N LEU A 152 8.87 25.74 16.00
CA LEU A 152 9.05 26.97 15.20
C LEU A 152 7.77 27.73 14.84
N CYS A 153 6.64 27.34 15.44
CA CYS A 153 5.38 28.08 15.38
C CYS A 153 4.80 28.38 16.78
N ARG A 154 5.61 28.83 17.75
CA ARG A 154 5.11 29.75 18.81
C ARG A 154 6.21 30.48 19.58
N CYS A 155 6.17 31.80 19.47
CA CYS A 155 6.87 32.80 20.27
C CYS A 155 7.18 32.42 21.74
N LYS A 156 8.46 32.42 22.14
CA LYS A 156 9.10 33.35 23.11
C LYS A 156 10.42 32.77 23.66
N ILE A 157 11.49 33.53 23.45
CA ILE A 157 12.53 33.97 24.41
C ILE A 157 12.97 32.96 25.49
N VAL A 158 14.26 32.62 25.51
CA VAL A 158 15.23 32.84 26.61
C VAL A 158 16.39 31.84 26.47
N THR A 159 17.55 32.39 26.12
CA THR A 159 18.93 32.02 26.49
C THR A 159 19.21 30.63 27.10
N HIS A 160 20.22 29.93 26.56
CA HIS A 160 21.51 29.88 27.25
C HIS A 160 22.65 29.38 26.35
N ASN A 161 23.77 30.09 26.46
CA ASN A 161 25.12 29.67 26.07
C ASN A 161 25.43 28.27 26.61
N TYR A 162 26.01 27.42 25.75
CA TYR A 162 26.84 26.31 26.20
C TYR A 162 28.32 26.75 26.22
N PRO A 163 29.11 26.37 27.24
CA PRO A 163 30.53 26.69 27.37
C PRO A 163 31.42 26.01 26.32
#